data_AF-A0A9L0RCF2-F1
#
_entry.id   AF-A0A9L0RCF2-F1
#
_cell.length_a   1.000
_cell.length_b   1.000
_cell.length_c   1.000
_cell.angle_alpha   90.00
_cell.angle_beta   90.00
_cell.angle_gamma   90.00
#
_symmetry.space_group_name_H-M   'P 1'
#
loop_
_entity.id
_entity.type
_entity.pdbx_description
1 polymer ?
#
loop_
_entity_poly.entity_id
_entity_poly.type
_entity_poly.pdbx_seq_one_letter_code
_entity_poly.pdbx_strand_id
1 'polypeptide(L)'
;MARHRPDGRLGLPAPPAPPLPPLLLLLLVAAVSPSQAVVYSATAYWMPAEKTVQVKNVMDRNGDAYGFYNNSVKTTGWGILEIRAGYGSQTLSNDITMFVAGFLEGYLTALHMFDHFRNLYPQLIQTPSIVNKVRDFMAKQDQWTRSKIKDYKDDPFWRHMGYVMAQLDGLYVGAMKRASLEGIKPMTMFQIQFLNAVGDLLDLIPSLSPTQVYNLKFFKRWDMGHCSALIKVLPGFENIFFAHSSWYTYAAMLRIYKHWDFNIRDKDTISNRLSFSSYPGFLESLDDFYILSSGLILLQTTNSVYNKTLLKLVVPQSLLAWQRVRVANMMANGGREWAEIFSKYNSGYWPSYNIPFHEKIYNWSGYPMLVQKLGLDFSYDLAPRAKIFRRDQGKVTDVESMKYIMRYNNYEKDPYSRGDPCNTICCREDLNSQNPSPGGCYDTKVADIYLASKYTAYAISGPTVQGGLPVFHWNRFNKTLHEGMPEAYNFDFITMKPILKPYVKGRR
;
A
#
# COMPACT_ATOMS: atom_id res chain seq x y z
N MET A 1 63.58 32.80 -59.16
CA MET A 1 64.60 33.85 -58.91
C MET A 1 64.81 33.89 -57.39
N ALA A 2 65.87 33.26 -56.86
CA ALA A 2 67.14 33.90 -56.44
C ALA A 2 66.90 34.87 -55.24
N ARG A 3 67.48 34.77 -54.03
CA ARG A 3 68.79 34.23 -53.56
C ARG A 3 68.84 34.08 -52.01
N HIS A 4 69.63 33.09 -51.57
CA HIS A 4 70.59 32.99 -50.43
C HIS A 4 70.39 33.65 -49.04
N ARG A 5 70.28 32.80 -47.99
CA ARG A 5 71.26 32.38 -46.92
C ARG A 5 72.10 33.44 -46.13
N PRO A 6 72.72 33.11 -44.97
CA PRO A 6 72.28 32.35 -43.78
C PRO A 6 72.89 32.85 -42.42
N ASP A 7 72.61 32.10 -41.35
CA ASP A 7 73.41 31.81 -40.14
C ASP A 7 73.67 32.85 -39.03
N GLY A 8 73.40 32.41 -37.79
CA GLY A 8 74.30 32.69 -36.68
C GLY A 8 73.70 32.63 -35.26
N ARG A 9 73.99 31.51 -34.57
CA ARG A 9 74.30 31.34 -33.13
C ARG A 9 73.24 30.69 -32.21
N LEU A 10 73.67 29.54 -31.70
CA LEU A 10 73.16 28.75 -30.59
C LEU A 10 73.44 29.43 -29.24
N GLY A 11 72.44 29.48 -28.36
CA GLY A 11 72.54 29.88 -26.96
C GLY A 11 71.94 28.81 -26.04
N LEU A 12 72.63 28.56 -24.92
CA LEU A 12 72.45 27.50 -23.91
C LEU A 12 71.13 27.62 -23.08
N PRO A 13 70.71 26.54 -22.38
CA PRO A 13 69.35 26.39 -21.85
C PRO A 13 69.10 27.10 -20.51
N ALA A 14 67.84 27.52 -20.31
CA ALA A 14 67.33 28.23 -19.14
C ALA A 14 66.88 27.27 -18.00
N PRO A 15 66.91 27.72 -16.72
CA PRO A 15 66.70 26.89 -15.52
C PRO A 15 65.22 26.58 -15.21
N PRO A 16 64.91 25.60 -14.33
CA PRO A 16 63.56 25.07 -14.17
C PRO A 16 62.62 25.99 -13.38
N ALA A 17 61.33 25.93 -13.72
CA ALA A 17 60.26 26.73 -13.17
C ALA A 17 59.84 26.29 -11.73
N PRO A 18 59.33 27.21 -10.89
CA PRO A 18 58.86 26.90 -9.53
C PRO A 18 57.48 26.20 -9.53
N PRO A 19 57.12 25.49 -8.43
CA PRO A 19 55.91 24.68 -8.37
C PRO A 19 54.63 25.53 -8.23
N LEU A 20 53.56 25.07 -8.92
CA LEU A 20 52.21 25.64 -8.88
C LEU A 20 51.51 25.39 -7.53
N PRO A 21 50.65 26.30 -7.04
CA PRO A 21 49.85 26.09 -5.84
C PRO A 21 48.73 25.04 -6.08
N PRO A 22 48.24 24.35 -5.02
CA PRO A 22 47.27 23.28 -5.17
C PRO A 22 45.92 23.83 -5.65
N LEU A 23 45.41 23.22 -6.73
CA LEU A 23 44.04 23.41 -7.22
C LEU A 23 43.05 23.21 -6.06
N LEU A 24 42.23 24.23 -5.79
CA LEU A 24 40.95 24.05 -5.12
C LEU A 24 40.13 23.06 -5.96
N LEU A 25 39.97 21.81 -5.48
CA LEU A 25 38.92 20.94 -5.95
C LEU A 25 37.59 21.54 -5.50
N LEU A 26 36.95 22.34 -6.36
CA LEU A 26 35.52 22.53 -6.31
C LEU A 26 34.88 21.14 -6.51
N LEU A 27 34.44 20.54 -5.41
CA LEU A 27 33.47 19.45 -5.43
C LEU A 27 32.20 20.01 -6.09
N LEU A 28 32.11 19.84 -7.40
CA LEU A 28 30.84 19.79 -8.11
C LEU A 28 30.03 18.67 -7.46
N VAL A 29 29.23 19.03 -6.46
CA VAL A 29 28.07 18.23 -6.09
C VAL A 29 27.25 18.18 -7.36
N ALA A 30 27.34 17.06 -8.08
CA ALA A 30 26.41 16.77 -9.15
C ALA A 30 25.03 16.83 -8.50
N ALA A 31 24.31 17.93 -8.76
CA ALA A 31 22.91 18.01 -8.47
C ALA A 31 22.29 16.82 -9.21
N VAL A 32 21.90 15.80 -8.46
CA VAL A 32 21.14 14.68 -9.00
C VAL A 32 19.85 15.31 -9.51
N SER A 33 19.76 15.51 -10.82
CA SER A 33 18.54 15.95 -11.48
C SER A 33 17.41 15.05 -10.96
N PRO A 34 16.29 15.61 -10.47
CA PRO A 34 15.20 14.78 -10.00
C PRO A 34 14.82 13.83 -11.13
N SER A 35 14.96 12.52 -10.91
CA SER A 35 14.72 11.52 -11.95
C SER A 35 13.31 11.74 -12.48
N GLN A 36 13.20 12.07 -13.76
CA GLN A 36 11.94 12.33 -14.42
C GLN A 36 11.02 11.12 -14.25
N ALA A 37 9.73 11.35 -13.96
CA ALA A 37 8.77 10.25 -13.78
C ALA A 37 8.77 9.34 -15.02
N VAL A 38 8.99 8.04 -14.82
CA VAL A 38 9.06 7.06 -15.91
C VAL A 38 7.75 6.32 -16.00
N VAL A 39 7.13 6.33 -17.18
CA VAL A 39 5.88 5.59 -17.46
C VAL A 39 6.20 4.32 -18.24
N TYR A 40 5.92 3.17 -17.64
CA TYR A 40 6.03 1.87 -18.28
C TYR A 40 4.65 1.44 -18.75
N SER A 41 4.46 1.28 -20.07
CA SER A 41 3.21 0.74 -20.63
C SER A 41 3.46 -0.67 -21.17
N ALA A 42 2.50 -1.55 -20.98
CA ALA A 42 2.57 -2.90 -21.54
C ALA A 42 1.18 -3.47 -21.82
N THR A 43 1.17 -4.49 -22.68
CA THR A 43 0.01 -5.28 -23.05
C THR A 43 0.36 -6.76 -22.99
N ALA A 44 -0.51 -7.53 -22.34
CA ALA A 44 -0.45 -8.98 -22.22
C ALA A 44 -1.48 -9.64 -23.16
N TYR A 45 -1.06 -10.73 -23.80
CA TYR A 45 -1.86 -11.56 -24.69
C TYR A 45 -1.82 -13.00 -24.18
N TRP A 46 -2.98 -13.57 -23.93
CA TRP A 46 -3.12 -14.98 -23.61
C TRP A 46 -2.92 -15.80 -24.87
N MET A 47 -2.09 -16.84 -24.78
CA MET A 47 -1.79 -17.77 -25.85
C MET A 47 -2.42 -19.13 -25.51
N PRO A 48 -3.63 -19.45 -26.03
CA PRO A 48 -4.40 -20.62 -25.57
C PRO A 48 -3.73 -21.97 -25.83
N ALA A 49 -3.02 -22.10 -26.96
CA ALA A 49 -2.38 -23.36 -27.35
C ALA A 49 -1.21 -23.71 -26.41
N GLU A 50 -0.41 -22.70 -26.06
CA GLU A 50 0.76 -22.82 -25.21
C GLU A 50 0.43 -22.68 -23.72
N LYS A 51 -0.75 -22.15 -23.38
CA LYS A 51 -1.15 -21.75 -22.02
C LYS A 51 -0.14 -20.79 -21.38
N THR A 52 0.34 -19.84 -22.17
CA THR A 52 1.32 -18.82 -21.75
C THR A 52 0.82 -17.41 -22.02
N VAL A 53 1.55 -16.41 -21.53
CA VAL A 53 1.28 -15.00 -21.81
C VAL A 53 2.44 -14.41 -22.61
N GLN A 54 2.12 -13.83 -23.76
CA GLN A 54 3.03 -12.95 -24.47
C GLN A 54 2.84 -11.51 -23.99
N VAL A 55 3.93 -10.77 -23.84
CA VAL A 55 3.90 -9.38 -23.39
C VAL A 55 4.64 -8.49 -24.37
N LYS A 56 4.06 -7.33 -24.66
CA LYS A 56 4.66 -6.27 -25.48
C LYS A 56 4.69 -4.98 -24.67
N ASN A 57 5.80 -4.25 -24.69
CA ASN A 57 5.98 -2.97 -23.98
C ASN A 57 5.33 -1.79 -24.75
N VAL A 58 4.09 -1.98 -25.18
CA VAL A 58 3.27 -0.98 -25.87
C VAL A 58 1.86 -1.04 -25.31
N MET A 59 1.09 0.04 -25.48
CA MET A 59 -0.33 0.07 -25.16
C MET A 59 -1.16 -0.33 -26.38
N ASP A 60 -1.65 -1.56 -26.42
CA ASP A 60 -2.56 -2.07 -27.44
C ASP A 60 -3.88 -2.47 -26.78
N ARG A 61 -4.96 -1.80 -27.17
CA ARG A 61 -6.30 -2.00 -26.59
C ARG A 61 -6.97 -3.29 -27.06
N ASN A 62 -6.42 -3.98 -28.06
CA ASN A 62 -6.89 -5.27 -28.53
C ASN A 62 -6.32 -6.43 -27.70
N GLY A 63 -5.30 -6.19 -26.88
CA GLY A 63 -4.75 -7.22 -26.00
C GLY A 63 -5.66 -7.57 -24.82
N ASP A 64 -5.37 -8.71 -24.22
CA ASP A 64 -6.22 -9.32 -23.19
C ASP A 64 -6.13 -8.62 -21.83
N ALA A 65 -4.98 -8.03 -21.54
CA ALA A 65 -4.83 -6.99 -20.52
C ALA A 65 -3.86 -5.92 -21.01
N TYR A 66 -4.13 -4.66 -20.72
CA TYR A 66 -3.25 -3.54 -21.04
C TYR A 66 -3.30 -2.47 -19.96
N GLY A 67 -2.22 -1.71 -19.84
CA GLY A 67 -2.10 -0.76 -18.75
C GLY A 67 -0.75 -0.07 -18.72
N PHE A 68 -0.57 0.73 -17.67
CA PHE A 68 0.70 1.38 -17.41
C PHE A 68 0.99 1.48 -15.91
N TYR A 69 2.27 1.56 -15.59
CA TYR A 69 2.79 1.96 -14.29
C TYR A 69 3.59 3.25 -14.44
N ASN A 70 3.11 4.33 -13.85
CA ASN A 70 3.81 5.60 -13.74
C ASN A 70 4.61 5.62 -12.43
N ASN A 71 5.93 5.53 -12.53
CA ASN A 71 6.83 5.60 -11.39
C ASN A 71 7.14 7.07 -11.04
N SER A 72 6.21 7.71 -10.34
CA SER A 72 6.36 9.06 -9.79
C SER A 72 6.66 9.09 -8.29
N VAL A 73 7.13 7.96 -7.72
CA VAL A 73 7.37 7.83 -6.27
C VAL A 73 8.36 8.88 -5.75
N LYS A 74 9.42 9.16 -6.51
CA LYS A 74 10.46 10.13 -6.10
C LYS A 74 9.98 11.59 -6.13
N THR A 75 8.98 11.91 -6.96
CA THR A 75 8.51 13.29 -7.17
C THR A 75 7.20 13.59 -6.46
N THR A 76 6.37 12.58 -6.21
CA THR A 76 5.02 12.75 -5.62
C THR A 76 4.76 11.85 -4.41
N GLY A 77 5.68 10.94 -4.09
CA GLY A 77 5.49 9.90 -3.08
C GLY A 77 4.57 8.75 -3.53
N TRP A 78 4.06 8.76 -4.77
CA TRP A 78 3.16 7.74 -5.32
C TRP A 78 3.64 7.21 -6.66
N GLY A 79 3.60 5.89 -6.84
CA GLY A 79 3.41 5.29 -8.16
C GLY A 79 1.93 5.25 -8.52
N ILE A 80 1.59 5.24 -9.81
CA ILE A 80 0.20 5.12 -10.28
C ILE A 80 0.12 3.96 -11.26
N LEU A 81 -0.74 3.00 -10.97
CA LEU A 81 -0.96 1.81 -11.79
C LEU A 81 -2.40 1.83 -12.31
N GLU A 82 -2.58 1.68 -13.61
CA GLU A 82 -3.89 1.47 -14.21
C GLU A 82 -3.86 0.26 -15.14
N ILE A 83 -4.78 -0.69 -14.91
CA ILE A 83 -4.89 -1.93 -15.68
C ILE A 83 -6.33 -2.13 -16.13
N ARG A 84 -6.49 -2.44 -17.41
CA ARG A 84 -7.73 -2.92 -18.01
C ARG A 84 -7.54 -4.36 -18.50
N ALA A 85 -8.51 -5.24 -18.28
CA ALA A 85 -8.45 -6.63 -18.72
C ALA A 85 -9.80 -7.16 -19.22
N GLY A 86 -9.79 -8.11 -20.15
CA GLY A 86 -11.00 -8.76 -20.69
C GLY A 86 -11.78 -7.91 -21.71
N TYR A 87 -11.16 -6.85 -22.22
CA TYR A 87 -11.72 -5.97 -23.26
C TYR A 87 -11.09 -6.18 -24.64
N GLY A 88 -10.13 -7.11 -24.75
CA GLY A 88 -9.41 -7.41 -25.97
C GLY A 88 -10.25 -8.10 -27.04
N SER A 89 -9.61 -8.46 -28.16
CA SER A 89 -10.29 -9.13 -29.28
C SER A 89 -10.67 -10.58 -28.97
N GLN A 90 -9.97 -11.25 -28.04
CA GLN A 90 -10.26 -12.61 -27.64
C GLN A 90 -11.32 -12.63 -26.53
N THR A 91 -12.26 -13.58 -26.62
CA THR A 91 -13.17 -13.85 -25.51
C THR A 91 -12.50 -14.82 -24.54
N LEU A 92 -12.20 -14.34 -23.34
CA LEU A 92 -11.56 -15.10 -22.27
C LEU A 92 -12.56 -15.54 -21.21
N SER A 93 -12.24 -16.64 -20.50
CA SER A 93 -12.92 -16.93 -19.25
C SER A 93 -12.54 -15.89 -18.18
N ASN A 94 -13.35 -15.78 -17.14
CA ASN A 94 -13.07 -14.87 -16.02
C ASN A 94 -11.74 -15.23 -15.33
N ASP A 95 -11.44 -16.53 -15.15
CA ASP A 95 -10.17 -16.97 -14.55
C ASP A 95 -8.95 -16.53 -15.37
N ILE A 96 -9.01 -16.69 -16.71
CA ILE A 96 -7.91 -16.26 -17.58
C ILE A 96 -7.81 -14.74 -17.57
N THR A 97 -8.93 -14.02 -17.60
CA THR A 97 -8.96 -12.55 -17.51
C THR A 97 -8.26 -12.05 -16.25
N MET A 98 -8.57 -12.66 -15.10
CA MET A 98 -7.94 -12.31 -13.82
C MET A 98 -6.46 -12.69 -13.79
N PHE A 99 -6.11 -13.86 -14.35
CA PHE A 99 -4.72 -14.28 -14.49
C PHE A 99 -3.89 -13.31 -15.33
N VAL A 100 -4.37 -12.90 -16.52
CA VAL A 100 -3.62 -11.95 -17.36
C VAL A 100 -3.57 -10.54 -16.75
N ALA A 101 -4.60 -10.12 -16.00
CA ALA A 101 -4.58 -8.88 -15.25
C ALA A 101 -3.49 -8.90 -14.16
N GLY A 102 -3.43 -9.98 -13.39
CA GLY A 102 -2.37 -10.22 -12.40
C GLY A 102 -1.00 -10.26 -13.05
N PHE A 103 -0.85 -10.98 -14.17
CA PHE A 103 0.40 -11.06 -14.93
C PHE A 103 0.89 -9.66 -15.32
N LEU A 104 0.01 -8.82 -15.86
CA LEU A 104 0.40 -7.50 -16.30
C LEU A 104 0.84 -6.62 -15.11
N GLU A 105 0.15 -6.69 -13.98
CA GLU A 105 0.56 -6.00 -12.75
C GLU A 105 1.95 -6.44 -12.28
N GLY A 106 2.16 -7.75 -12.20
CA GLY A 106 3.42 -8.33 -11.74
C GLY A 106 4.56 -7.94 -12.67
N TYR A 107 4.31 -7.95 -13.98
CA TYR A 107 5.29 -7.55 -14.99
C TYR A 107 5.66 -6.06 -14.92
N LEU A 108 4.66 -5.18 -14.71
CA LEU A 108 4.87 -3.73 -14.66
C LEU A 108 5.52 -3.27 -13.35
N THR A 109 5.26 -3.96 -12.24
CA THR A 109 5.64 -3.51 -10.89
C THR A 109 6.73 -4.35 -10.23
N ALA A 110 7.24 -5.41 -10.88
CA ALA A 110 8.18 -6.38 -10.33
C ALA A 110 9.33 -5.74 -9.53
N LEU A 111 10.00 -4.73 -10.10
CA LEU A 111 11.16 -4.09 -9.45
C LEU A 111 10.80 -3.52 -8.07
N HIS A 112 9.71 -2.76 -7.98
CA HIS A 112 9.25 -2.24 -6.70
C HIS A 112 8.63 -3.31 -5.80
N MET A 113 8.15 -4.45 -6.32
CA MET A 113 7.75 -5.59 -5.49
C MET A 113 8.95 -6.15 -4.71
N PHE A 114 10.12 -6.27 -5.36
CA PHE A 114 11.36 -6.68 -4.69
C PHE A 114 11.78 -5.69 -3.60
N ASP A 115 11.80 -4.39 -3.93
CA ASP A 115 12.15 -3.34 -2.98
C ASP A 115 11.23 -3.35 -1.77
N HIS A 116 9.91 -3.44 -2.01
CA HIS A 116 8.92 -3.42 -0.95
C HIS A 116 9.03 -4.65 -0.03
N PHE A 117 9.24 -5.84 -0.61
CA PHE A 117 9.50 -7.05 0.18
C PHE A 117 10.77 -6.91 1.05
N ARG A 118 11.86 -6.38 0.49
CA ARG A 118 13.12 -6.16 1.23
C ARG A 118 12.93 -5.19 2.40
N ASN A 119 12.09 -4.17 2.23
CA ASN A 119 11.80 -3.19 3.26
C ASN A 119 10.93 -3.78 4.39
N LEU A 120 9.88 -4.53 4.04
CA LEU A 120 8.90 -5.03 5.02
C LEU A 120 9.29 -6.34 5.71
N TYR A 121 9.97 -7.25 5.01
CA TYR A 121 10.34 -8.55 5.58
C TYR A 121 11.04 -8.45 6.95
N PRO A 122 12.08 -7.62 7.15
CA PRO A 122 12.74 -7.51 8.46
C PRO A 122 11.90 -6.80 9.53
N GLN A 123 10.82 -6.10 9.15
CA GLN A 123 9.92 -5.46 10.11
C GLN A 123 9.03 -6.50 10.80
N LEU A 124 8.62 -7.54 10.07
CA LEU A 124 7.71 -8.60 10.55
C LEU A 124 8.47 -9.85 11.00
N ILE A 125 9.49 -10.26 10.26
CA ILE A 125 10.23 -11.49 10.49
C ILE A 125 11.58 -11.16 11.13
N GLN A 126 11.63 -11.28 12.46
CA GLN A 126 12.83 -10.97 13.24
C GLN A 126 13.68 -12.22 13.56
N THR A 127 13.12 -13.43 13.44
CA THR A 127 13.83 -14.68 13.75
C THR A 127 13.67 -15.75 12.67
N PRO A 128 14.68 -16.62 12.45
CA PRO A 128 14.54 -17.73 11.50
C PRO A 128 13.49 -18.78 11.90
N SER A 129 13.18 -18.93 13.18
CA SER A 129 12.19 -19.91 13.63
C SER A 129 10.76 -19.49 13.30
N ILE A 130 10.43 -18.19 13.39
CA ILE A 130 9.08 -17.71 13.08
C ILE A 130 8.76 -17.84 11.59
N VAL A 131 9.73 -17.60 10.70
CA VAL A 131 9.46 -17.69 9.25
C VAL A 131 9.07 -19.10 8.82
N ASN A 132 9.64 -20.13 9.43
CA ASN A 132 9.27 -21.51 9.09
C ASN A 132 7.84 -21.83 9.49
N LYS A 133 7.38 -21.34 10.66
CA LYS A 133 5.99 -21.50 11.11
C LYS A 133 5.02 -20.73 10.22
N VAL A 134 5.35 -19.48 9.88
CA VAL A 134 4.54 -18.64 8.98
C VAL A 134 4.41 -19.30 7.61
N ARG A 135 5.53 -19.78 7.05
CA ARG A 135 5.53 -20.47 5.76
C ARG A 135 4.68 -21.73 5.78
N ASP A 136 4.79 -22.55 6.83
CA ASP A 136 3.96 -23.77 6.98
C ASP A 136 2.47 -23.43 7.11
N PHE A 137 2.11 -22.44 7.91
CA PHE A 137 0.73 -21.98 8.04
C PHE A 137 0.15 -21.50 6.69
N MET A 138 0.87 -20.62 6.00
CA MET A 138 0.44 -20.05 4.72
C MET A 138 0.34 -21.11 3.63
N ALA A 139 1.26 -22.09 3.60
CA ALA A 139 1.18 -23.20 2.65
C ALA A 139 -0.06 -24.06 2.88
N LYS A 140 -0.37 -24.40 4.15
CA LYS A 140 -1.60 -25.14 4.51
C LYS A 140 -2.86 -24.35 4.18
N GLN A 141 -2.83 -23.04 4.38
CA GLN A 141 -3.95 -22.13 4.11
C GLN A 141 -4.22 -22.00 2.60
N ASP A 142 -3.18 -21.83 1.79
CA ASP A 142 -3.29 -21.81 0.32
C ASP A 142 -3.78 -23.15 -0.22
N GLN A 143 -3.24 -24.27 0.27
CA GLN A 143 -3.69 -25.60 -0.12
C GLN A 143 -5.16 -25.83 0.21
N TRP A 144 -5.59 -25.46 1.42
CA TRP A 144 -7.00 -25.56 1.83
C TRP A 144 -7.90 -24.68 0.96
N THR A 145 -7.50 -23.44 0.71
CA THR A 145 -8.25 -22.50 -0.16
C THR A 145 -8.44 -23.07 -1.56
N ARG A 146 -7.36 -23.57 -2.18
CA ARG A 146 -7.41 -24.16 -3.52
C ARG A 146 -8.24 -25.44 -3.58
N SER A 147 -8.20 -26.27 -2.53
CA SER A 147 -9.08 -27.44 -2.42
C SER A 147 -10.54 -27.01 -2.38
N LYS A 148 -10.89 -25.99 -1.58
CA LYS A 148 -12.27 -25.48 -1.51
C LYS A 148 -12.74 -24.87 -2.83
N ILE A 149 -11.91 -24.09 -3.53
CA ILE A 149 -12.24 -23.58 -4.86
C ILE A 149 -12.58 -24.75 -5.81
N LYS A 150 -11.77 -25.82 -5.78
CA LYS A 150 -11.99 -27.00 -6.63
C LYS A 150 -13.28 -27.74 -6.30
N ASP A 151 -13.54 -27.95 -5.01
CA ASP A 151 -14.68 -28.74 -4.54
C ASP A 151 -16.02 -28.00 -4.68
N TYR A 152 -16.01 -26.65 -4.63
CA TYR A 152 -17.20 -25.80 -4.66
C TYR A 152 -17.21 -24.83 -5.84
N LYS A 153 -16.77 -25.26 -7.03
CA LYS A 153 -16.62 -24.41 -8.23
C LYS A 153 -17.90 -23.66 -8.67
N ASP A 154 -19.08 -24.23 -8.38
CA ASP A 154 -20.38 -23.67 -8.77
C ASP A 154 -20.94 -22.71 -7.69
N ASP A 155 -20.39 -22.73 -6.47
CA ASP A 155 -20.73 -21.77 -5.42
C ASP A 155 -20.18 -20.38 -5.80
N PRO A 156 -21.01 -19.32 -5.79
CA PRO A 156 -20.58 -17.99 -6.20
C PRO A 156 -19.38 -17.46 -5.41
N PHE A 157 -19.33 -17.71 -4.10
CA PHE A 157 -18.25 -17.22 -3.25
C PHE A 157 -16.93 -17.91 -3.58
N TRP A 158 -16.93 -19.24 -3.69
CA TRP A 158 -15.72 -20.00 -4.03
C TRP A 158 -15.26 -19.80 -5.47
N ARG A 159 -16.18 -19.52 -6.41
CA ARG A 159 -15.85 -19.10 -7.78
C ARG A 159 -15.12 -17.76 -7.80
N HIS A 160 -15.60 -16.76 -7.05
CA HIS A 160 -14.91 -15.47 -6.90
C HIS A 160 -13.58 -15.58 -6.16
N MET A 161 -13.48 -16.50 -5.19
CA MET A 161 -12.19 -16.82 -4.58
C MET A 161 -11.21 -17.41 -5.62
N GLY A 162 -11.70 -18.23 -6.54
CA GLY A 162 -10.95 -18.69 -7.72
C GLY A 162 -10.39 -17.53 -8.55
N TYR A 163 -11.19 -16.50 -8.82
CA TYR A 163 -10.77 -15.30 -9.54
C TYR A 163 -9.65 -14.54 -8.83
N VAL A 164 -9.74 -14.39 -7.51
CA VAL A 164 -8.70 -13.74 -6.69
C VAL A 164 -7.39 -14.55 -6.74
N MET A 165 -7.48 -15.88 -6.60
CA MET A 165 -6.29 -16.74 -6.65
C MET A 165 -5.68 -16.83 -8.06
N ALA A 166 -6.49 -16.78 -9.12
CA ALA A 166 -6.00 -16.70 -10.49
C ALA A 166 -5.21 -15.40 -10.74
N GLN A 167 -5.65 -14.27 -10.18
CA GLN A 167 -4.89 -13.02 -10.23
C GLN A 167 -3.55 -13.11 -9.49
N LEU A 168 -3.52 -13.77 -8.32
CA LEU A 168 -2.28 -14.00 -7.58
C LEU A 168 -1.28 -14.86 -8.37
N ASP A 169 -1.77 -15.93 -9.01
CA ASP A 169 -0.96 -16.79 -9.86
C ASP A 169 -0.41 -16.00 -11.07
N GLY A 170 -1.26 -15.17 -11.67
CA GLY A 170 -0.87 -14.24 -12.72
C GLY A 170 0.25 -13.30 -12.25
N LEU A 171 0.06 -12.63 -11.12
CA LEU A 171 1.02 -11.70 -10.51
C LEU A 171 2.40 -12.34 -10.37
N TYR A 172 2.44 -13.58 -9.86
CA TYR A 172 3.67 -14.35 -9.75
C TYR A 172 4.35 -14.58 -11.10
N VAL A 173 3.61 -15.09 -12.09
CA VAL A 173 4.17 -15.38 -13.41
C VAL A 173 4.64 -14.12 -14.13
N GLY A 174 3.90 -13.01 -14.01
CA GLY A 174 4.28 -11.70 -14.54
C GLY A 174 5.57 -11.17 -13.93
N ALA A 175 5.68 -11.22 -12.60
CA ALA A 175 6.87 -10.81 -11.87
C ALA A 175 8.09 -11.67 -12.23
N MET A 176 7.92 -12.99 -12.38
CA MET A 176 8.97 -13.89 -12.86
C MET A 176 9.43 -13.53 -14.27
N LYS A 177 8.49 -13.25 -15.18
CA LYS A 177 8.82 -12.85 -16.56
C LYS A 177 9.65 -11.58 -16.57
N ARG A 178 9.26 -10.57 -15.78
CA ARG A 178 10.03 -9.31 -15.70
C ARG A 178 11.40 -9.53 -15.08
N ALA A 179 11.49 -10.30 -13.99
CA ALA A 179 12.75 -10.62 -13.34
C ALA A 179 13.76 -11.27 -14.31
N SER A 180 13.28 -12.21 -15.14
CA SER A 180 14.12 -12.86 -16.16
C SER A 180 14.65 -11.89 -17.23
N LEU A 181 13.88 -10.87 -17.62
CA LEU A 181 14.32 -9.87 -18.59
C LEU A 181 15.35 -8.89 -18.01
N GLU A 182 15.22 -8.59 -16.72
CA GLU A 182 16.12 -7.68 -15.99
C GLU A 182 17.37 -8.41 -15.45
N GLY A 183 17.47 -9.73 -15.64
CA GLY A 183 18.59 -10.53 -15.14
C GLY A 183 18.64 -10.63 -13.61
N ILE A 184 17.51 -10.45 -12.92
CA ILE A 184 17.42 -10.51 -11.45
C ILE A 184 16.74 -11.80 -10.98
N LYS A 185 17.06 -12.21 -9.75
CA LYS A 185 16.46 -13.40 -9.13
C LYS A 185 14.95 -13.21 -8.96
N PRO A 186 14.10 -14.10 -9.50
CA PRO A 186 12.65 -14.01 -9.32
C PRO A 186 12.21 -14.11 -7.86
N MET A 187 11.14 -13.40 -7.50
CA MET A 187 10.46 -13.60 -6.21
C MET A 187 9.90 -15.02 -6.15
N THR A 188 9.89 -15.62 -4.97
CA THR A 188 9.17 -16.89 -4.75
C THR A 188 7.68 -16.62 -4.52
N MET A 189 6.83 -17.62 -4.76
CA MET A 189 5.40 -17.51 -4.45
C MET A 189 5.15 -17.12 -2.99
N PHE A 190 5.93 -17.68 -2.05
CA PHE A 190 5.85 -17.31 -0.63
C PHE A 190 6.11 -15.82 -0.40
N GLN A 191 7.05 -15.19 -1.11
CA GLN A 191 7.32 -13.76 -0.95
C GLN A 191 6.16 -12.91 -1.46
N ILE A 192 5.47 -13.34 -2.52
CA ILE A 192 4.28 -12.64 -3.04
C ILE A 192 3.10 -12.83 -2.09
N GLN A 193 2.85 -14.06 -1.63
CA GLN A 193 1.84 -14.33 -0.61
C GLN A 193 2.12 -13.55 0.68
N PHE A 194 3.39 -13.41 1.08
CA PHE A 194 3.81 -12.62 2.23
C PHE A 194 3.39 -11.15 2.08
N LEU A 195 3.63 -10.54 0.92
CA LEU A 195 3.20 -9.16 0.65
C LEU A 195 1.68 -9.02 0.83
N ASN A 196 0.90 -9.93 0.25
CA ASN A 196 -0.57 -9.87 0.32
C ASN A 196 -1.10 -10.15 1.74
N ALA A 197 -0.33 -10.86 2.56
CA ALA A 197 -0.69 -11.23 3.93
C ALA A 197 -0.14 -10.25 4.99
N VAL A 198 0.49 -9.13 4.64
CA VAL A 198 1.14 -8.24 5.62
C VAL A 198 0.21 -7.82 6.76
N GLY A 199 -1.05 -7.51 6.47
CA GLY A 199 -2.05 -7.20 7.48
C GLY A 199 -2.36 -8.39 8.40
N ASP A 200 -2.63 -9.56 7.81
CA ASP A 200 -2.89 -10.80 8.56
C ASP A 200 -1.70 -11.27 9.39
N LEU A 201 -0.47 -10.98 8.96
CA LEU A 201 0.76 -11.35 9.65
C LEU A 201 0.91 -10.65 11.01
N LEU A 202 0.27 -9.49 11.19
CA LEU A 202 0.27 -8.77 12.46
C LEU A 202 -0.43 -9.58 13.58
N ASP A 203 -1.45 -10.36 13.24
CA ASP A 203 -2.16 -11.24 14.19
C ASP A 203 -1.63 -12.68 14.17
N LEU A 204 -1.20 -13.17 12.99
CA LEU A 204 -0.72 -14.54 12.81
C LEU A 204 0.64 -14.78 13.49
N ILE A 205 1.58 -13.85 13.39
CA ILE A 205 2.91 -14.04 14.00
C ILE A 205 2.80 -14.20 15.53
N PRO A 206 2.06 -13.34 16.25
CA PRO A 206 1.79 -13.55 17.67
C PRO A 206 1.07 -14.86 18.00
N SER A 207 0.14 -15.33 17.15
CA SER A 207 -0.59 -16.59 17.41
C SER A 207 0.31 -17.82 17.30
N LEU A 208 1.34 -17.78 16.45
CA LEU A 208 2.31 -18.88 16.25
C LEU A 208 3.41 -18.96 17.32
N SER A 209 3.54 -17.95 18.18
CA SER A 209 4.54 -17.88 19.26
C SER A 209 3.96 -17.52 20.63
N PRO A 210 3.05 -18.35 21.18
CA PRO A 210 2.31 -18.02 22.41
C PRO A 210 3.18 -17.98 23.69
N THR A 211 4.40 -18.55 23.67
CA THR A 211 5.30 -18.66 24.83
C THR A 211 6.29 -17.52 25.00
N GLN A 212 6.45 -16.62 24.02
CA GLN A 212 7.16 -15.38 24.28
C GLN A 212 6.27 -14.52 25.18
N VAL A 213 6.70 -14.32 26.43
CA VAL A 213 6.20 -13.27 27.30
C VAL A 213 6.57 -11.95 26.63
N TYR A 214 5.76 -11.54 25.64
CA TYR A 214 5.86 -10.21 25.05
C TYR A 214 5.59 -9.23 26.19
N ASN A 215 6.67 -8.62 26.66
CA ASN A 215 6.63 -7.62 27.72
C ASN A 215 5.73 -6.49 27.21
N LEU A 216 4.65 -6.16 27.93
CA LEU A 216 3.71 -5.11 27.54
C LEU A 216 4.40 -3.74 27.33
N LYS A 217 5.61 -3.57 27.86
CA LYS A 217 6.50 -2.40 27.64
C LYS A 217 7.11 -2.31 26.23
N PHE A 218 7.08 -3.39 25.43
CA PHE A 218 7.73 -3.47 24.12
C PHE A 218 6.75 -3.51 22.94
N PHE A 219 5.44 -3.39 23.18
CA PHE A 219 4.52 -3.07 22.08
C PHE A 219 4.83 -1.66 21.61
N LYS A 220 5.51 -1.52 20.47
CA LYS A 220 5.51 -0.22 19.82
C LYS A 220 4.08 0.04 19.37
N ARG A 221 3.60 1.26 19.60
CA ARG A 221 2.19 1.63 19.39
C ARG A 221 1.72 1.40 17.95
N TRP A 222 2.62 1.30 16.98
CA TRP A 222 2.36 1.06 15.55
C TRP A 222 2.66 -0.38 15.10
N ASP A 223 3.17 -1.26 15.96
CA ASP A 223 3.45 -2.67 15.62
C ASP A 223 2.18 -3.46 15.26
N MET A 224 0.99 -2.89 15.48
CA MET A 224 -0.31 -3.51 15.16
C MET A 224 -1.15 -2.72 14.15
N GLY A 225 -0.62 -1.65 13.55
CA GLY A 225 -1.36 -0.78 12.62
C GLY A 225 -2.48 0.00 13.32
N HIS A 226 -2.47 1.33 13.19
CA HIS A 226 -3.44 2.18 13.88
C HIS A 226 -3.93 3.30 12.98
N CYS A 227 -4.73 3.02 11.96
CA CYS A 227 -5.18 4.06 11.05
C CYS A 227 -6.21 5.03 11.70
N SER A 228 -6.38 6.19 11.08
CA SER A 228 -7.45 7.13 11.39
C SER A 228 -8.40 7.22 10.19
N ALA A 229 -9.71 7.17 10.43
CA ALA A 229 -10.72 7.34 9.39
C ALA A 229 -11.81 8.28 9.87
N LEU A 230 -12.37 9.07 8.95
CA LEU A 230 -13.50 9.95 9.21
C LEU A 230 -14.46 9.93 8.01
N ILE A 231 -15.74 9.72 8.30
CA ILE A 231 -16.84 9.96 7.38
C ILE A 231 -17.59 11.17 7.91
N LYS A 232 -17.75 12.20 7.08
CA LYS A 232 -18.33 13.48 7.49
C LYS A 232 -19.38 13.94 6.48
N VAL A 233 -20.62 14.06 6.95
CA VAL A 233 -21.70 14.73 6.22
C VAL A 233 -21.69 16.23 6.53
N LEU A 234 -21.90 17.06 5.52
CA LEU A 234 -22.02 18.52 5.72
C LEU A 234 -23.39 18.89 6.35
N PRO A 235 -23.51 20.07 6.99
CA PRO A 235 -24.65 20.41 7.85
C PRO A 235 -26.03 20.31 7.18
N GLY A 236 -26.14 20.67 5.90
CA GLY A 236 -27.36 20.58 5.10
C GLY A 236 -27.39 19.39 4.14
N PHE A 237 -26.51 18.41 4.34
CA PHE A 237 -26.32 17.24 3.46
C PHE A 237 -25.90 17.59 2.02
N GLU A 238 -25.23 18.74 1.85
CA GLU A 238 -24.75 19.24 0.57
C GLU A 238 -23.69 18.32 -0.04
N ASN A 239 -22.94 17.64 0.83
CA ASN A 239 -21.91 16.68 0.45
C ASN A 239 -21.65 15.68 1.59
N ILE A 240 -20.96 14.60 1.25
CA ILE A 240 -20.42 13.62 2.19
C ILE A 240 -18.96 13.33 1.83
N PHE A 241 -18.07 13.50 2.81
CA PHE A 241 -16.64 13.22 2.70
C PHE A 241 -16.29 11.90 3.36
N PHE A 242 -15.33 11.20 2.77
CA PHE A 242 -14.74 9.97 3.26
C PHE A 242 -13.23 10.14 3.22
N ALA A 243 -12.57 9.96 4.36
CA ALA A 243 -11.11 10.03 4.40
C ALA A 243 -10.48 8.99 5.32
N HIS A 244 -9.26 8.64 4.97
CA HIS A 244 -8.46 7.65 5.68
C HIS A 244 -6.99 8.05 5.68
N SER A 245 -6.34 7.92 6.84
CA SER A 245 -4.92 8.14 7.03
C SER A 245 -4.27 6.92 7.66
N SER A 246 -3.45 6.21 6.89
CA SER A 246 -2.82 4.97 7.31
C SER A 246 -1.70 5.22 8.32
N TRP A 247 -1.60 4.37 9.34
CA TRP A 247 -0.46 4.37 10.26
C TRP A 247 0.21 2.99 10.33
N TYR A 248 1.52 2.97 10.13
CA TYR A 248 2.35 1.76 10.14
C TYR A 248 3.84 2.15 10.18
N THR A 249 4.75 1.19 9.98
CA THR A 249 6.16 1.49 9.74
C THR A 249 6.34 2.33 8.48
N TYR A 250 7.25 3.31 8.53
CA TYR A 250 7.62 4.12 7.38
C TYR A 250 8.32 3.30 6.29
N ALA A 251 8.85 2.11 6.63
CA ALA A 251 9.37 1.14 5.65
C ALA A 251 8.28 0.61 4.69
N ALA A 252 7.00 0.94 4.91
CA ALA A 252 5.90 0.65 4.00
C ALA A 252 5.66 1.76 2.95
N MET A 253 6.31 2.92 3.01
CA MET A 253 5.99 4.11 2.19
C MET A 253 6.36 4.01 0.69
N LEU A 254 6.66 2.82 0.17
CA LEU A 254 6.74 2.60 -1.27
C LEU A 254 5.33 2.37 -1.81
N ARG A 255 4.67 3.45 -2.26
CA ARG A 255 3.23 3.48 -2.53
C ARG A 255 2.89 3.31 -4.00
N ILE A 256 1.77 2.64 -4.28
CA ILE A 256 1.11 2.63 -5.60
C ILE A 256 -0.37 2.94 -5.41
N TYR A 257 -0.90 3.96 -6.09
CA TYR A 257 -2.34 4.12 -6.24
C TYR A 257 -2.80 3.32 -7.45
N LYS A 258 -3.82 2.47 -7.28
CA LYS A 258 -4.24 1.49 -8.28
C LYS A 258 -5.63 1.80 -8.82
N HIS A 259 -5.77 1.63 -10.13
CA HIS A 259 -7.01 1.67 -10.86
C HIS A 259 -7.16 0.37 -11.65
N TRP A 260 -8.16 -0.44 -11.30
CA TRP A 260 -8.45 -1.68 -11.99
C TRP A 260 -9.81 -1.60 -12.66
N ASP A 261 -9.90 -2.07 -13.90
CA ASP A 261 -11.15 -2.21 -14.66
C ASP A 261 -11.10 -3.55 -15.42
N PHE A 262 -11.69 -4.58 -14.82
CA PHE A 262 -11.63 -5.95 -15.33
C PHE A 262 -13.01 -6.37 -15.82
N ASN A 263 -13.13 -6.81 -17.07
CA ASN A 263 -14.40 -7.18 -17.67
C ASN A 263 -14.86 -8.59 -17.24
N ILE A 264 -15.08 -8.78 -15.94
CA ILE A 264 -15.57 -10.04 -15.38
C ILE A 264 -17.06 -10.16 -15.70
N ARG A 265 -17.40 -11.23 -16.41
CA ARG A 265 -18.77 -11.55 -16.81
C ARG A 265 -19.28 -12.69 -15.95
N ASP A 266 -19.73 -12.32 -14.76
CA ASP A 266 -20.38 -13.23 -13.80
C ASP A 266 -21.60 -12.51 -13.24
N LYS A 267 -22.74 -13.19 -13.16
CA LYS A 267 -24.00 -12.62 -12.65
C LYS A 267 -23.91 -12.23 -11.17
N ASP A 268 -22.99 -12.85 -10.44
CA ASP A 268 -22.78 -12.62 -9.00
C ASP A 268 -21.63 -11.61 -8.76
N THR A 269 -21.02 -11.05 -9.82
CA THR A 269 -20.10 -9.91 -9.73
C THR A 269 -20.89 -8.60 -9.87
N ILE A 270 -20.83 -7.76 -8.84
CA ILE A 270 -21.47 -6.44 -8.83
C ILE A 270 -20.47 -5.32 -9.13
N SER A 271 -19.22 -5.45 -8.65
CA SER A 271 -18.17 -4.47 -8.89
C SER A 271 -16.97 -5.10 -9.56
N ASN A 272 -16.70 -4.63 -10.77
CA ASN A 272 -15.60 -5.12 -11.62
C ASN A 272 -14.58 -4.00 -11.95
N ARG A 273 -14.81 -2.78 -11.43
CA ARG A 273 -13.91 -1.65 -11.48
C ARG A 273 -13.72 -1.04 -10.09
N LEU A 274 -12.48 -0.70 -9.75
CA LEU A 274 -12.14 -0.14 -8.44
C LEU A 274 -10.92 0.77 -8.49
N SER A 275 -10.83 1.69 -7.55
CA SER A 275 -9.70 2.60 -7.36
C SER A 275 -9.33 2.70 -5.89
N PHE A 276 -8.06 2.50 -5.56
CA PHE A 276 -7.64 2.31 -4.17
C PHE A 276 -6.15 2.63 -3.97
N SER A 277 -5.80 3.07 -2.76
CA SER A 277 -4.39 3.20 -2.35
C SER A 277 -3.83 1.84 -2.00
N SER A 278 -2.57 1.56 -2.37
CA SER A 278 -1.99 0.22 -2.30
C SER A 278 -0.45 0.28 -2.26
N TYR A 279 0.15 -0.90 -2.36
CA TYR A 279 1.59 -1.14 -2.42
C TYR A 279 1.99 -2.01 -3.63
N PRO A 280 3.28 -2.04 -4.00
CA PRO A 280 3.80 -2.99 -5.00
C PRO A 280 3.54 -4.44 -4.61
N GLY A 281 2.88 -5.20 -5.49
CA GLY A 281 2.63 -6.65 -5.31
C GLY A 281 1.45 -7.01 -4.39
N PHE A 282 0.82 -6.03 -3.77
CA PHE A 282 -0.38 -6.23 -2.96
C PHE A 282 -1.60 -6.22 -3.86
N LEU A 283 -2.39 -7.29 -3.87
CA LEU A 283 -3.63 -7.35 -4.62
C LEU A 283 -4.81 -6.81 -3.78
N GLU A 284 -4.52 -5.94 -2.82
CA GLU A 284 -5.43 -5.28 -1.89
C GLU A 284 -4.82 -3.94 -1.44
N SER A 285 -5.60 -3.14 -0.72
CA SER A 285 -5.21 -1.82 -0.24
C SER A 285 -4.30 -1.87 0.98
N LEU A 286 -4.54 -2.81 1.91
CA LEU A 286 -3.96 -2.89 3.28
C LEU A 286 -4.36 -1.71 4.18
N ASP A 287 -4.56 -0.52 3.62
CA ASP A 287 -4.78 0.71 4.36
C ASP A 287 -5.99 0.69 5.33
N ASP A 288 -7.25 0.45 4.94
CA ASP A 288 -7.80 0.27 3.58
C ASP A 288 -8.60 1.51 3.10
N PHE A 289 -8.47 1.87 1.83
CA PHE A 289 -9.32 2.87 1.14
C PHE A 289 -9.67 2.38 -0.27
N TYR A 290 -10.94 2.11 -0.54
CA TYR A 290 -11.44 1.73 -1.87
C TYR A 290 -12.63 2.57 -2.33
N ILE A 291 -12.64 2.87 -3.62
CA ILE A 291 -13.80 3.36 -4.38
C ILE A 291 -14.20 2.24 -5.35
N LEU A 292 -15.40 1.67 -5.17
CA LEU A 292 -15.89 0.52 -5.93
C LEU A 292 -16.94 0.94 -6.96
N SER A 293 -17.00 0.22 -8.09
CA SER A 293 -17.98 0.48 -9.15
C SER A 293 -19.44 0.18 -8.76
N SER A 294 -19.66 -0.56 -7.67
CA SER A 294 -20.96 -0.72 -7.04
C SER A 294 -21.47 0.56 -6.33
N GLY A 295 -20.65 1.60 -6.25
CA GLY A 295 -20.94 2.83 -5.50
C GLY A 295 -20.53 2.76 -4.02
N LEU A 296 -20.00 1.63 -3.56
CA LEU A 296 -19.49 1.47 -2.20
C LEU A 296 -18.11 2.13 -2.02
N ILE A 297 -17.93 2.76 -0.85
CA ILE A 297 -16.63 3.21 -0.35
C ILE A 297 -16.27 2.33 0.83
N LEU A 298 -15.11 1.67 0.77
CA LEU A 298 -14.62 0.85 1.88
C LEU A 298 -13.45 1.58 2.54
N LEU A 299 -13.61 1.86 3.84
CA LEU A 299 -12.56 2.33 4.72
C LEU A 299 -12.37 1.32 5.86
N GLN A 300 -11.15 1.21 6.38
CA GLN A 300 -10.88 0.34 7.52
C GLN A 300 -9.82 0.93 8.43
N THR A 301 -9.87 0.65 9.73
CA THR A 301 -8.72 0.81 10.62
C THR A 301 -8.57 -0.40 11.53
N THR A 302 -7.32 -0.77 11.85
CA THR A 302 -7.05 -2.05 12.52
C THR A 302 -7.28 -1.95 14.01
N ASN A 303 -8.12 -2.84 14.53
CA ASN A 303 -8.17 -3.12 15.95
C ASN A 303 -7.11 -4.15 16.32
N SER A 304 -6.72 -4.15 17.58
CA SER A 304 -5.85 -5.17 18.13
C SER A 304 -6.65 -6.16 18.98
N VAL A 305 -6.25 -7.43 18.94
CA VAL A 305 -6.80 -8.48 19.83
C VAL A 305 -5.77 -8.79 20.91
N TYR A 306 -5.99 -8.26 22.11
CA TYR A 306 -5.09 -8.47 23.25
C TYR A 306 -5.41 -9.75 24.02
N ASN A 307 -6.59 -10.34 23.77
CA ASN A 307 -6.98 -11.61 24.34
C ASN A 307 -6.26 -12.77 23.63
N LYS A 308 -5.17 -13.25 24.23
CA LYS A 308 -4.37 -14.36 23.70
C LYS A 308 -5.13 -15.67 23.55
N THR A 309 -6.24 -15.87 24.27
CA THR A 309 -7.08 -17.05 24.10
C THR A 309 -7.79 -17.03 22.75
N LEU A 310 -8.21 -15.86 22.26
CA LEU A 310 -8.82 -15.71 20.93
C LEU A 310 -7.80 -15.94 19.81
N LEU A 311 -6.56 -15.47 19.98
CA LEU A 311 -5.49 -15.69 18.99
C LEU A 311 -5.21 -17.18 18.73
N LYS A 312 -5.51 -18.07 19.68
CA LYS A 312 -5.39 -19.53 19.50
C LYS A 312 -6.42 -20.13 18.54
N LEU A 313 -7.47 -19.38 18.20
CA LEU A 313 -8.49 -19.82 17.23
C LEU A 313 -8.07 -19.59 15.78
N VAL A 314 -6.94 -18.89 15.55
CA VAL A 314 -6.37 -18.69 14.21
C VAL A 314 -5.85 -20.03 13.68
N VAL A 315 -6.46 -20.53 12.60
CA VAL A 315 -6.14 -21.81 11.97
C VAL A 315 -6.00 -21.68 10.46
N PRO A 316 -5.19 -22.51 9.80
CA PRO A 316 -4.98 -22.40 8.34
C PRO A 316 -6.22 -22.81 7.53
N GLN A 317 -7.22 -23.47 8.12
CA GLN A 317 -8.51 -23.75 7.47
C GLN A 317 -9.47 -22.54 7.53
N SER A 318 -8.97 -21.38 7.14
CA SER A 318 -9.69 -20.10 7.10
C SER A 318 -9.19 -19.24 5.93
N LEU A 319 -9.91 -18.17 5.59
CA LEU A 319 -9.50 -17.23 4.54
C LEU A 319 -8.88 -15.99 5.17
N LEU A 320 -7.70 -15.61 4.67
CA LEU A 320 -7.01 -14.39 5.08
C LEU A 320 -7.87 -13.15 4.77
N ALA A 321 -7.67 -12.07 5.53
CA ALA A 321 -8.47 -10.86 5.45
C ALA A 321 -8.45 -10.26 4.04
N TRP A 322 -7.28 -10.17 3.41
CA TRP A 322 -7.15 -9.63 2.05
C TRP A 322 -8.01 -10.40 1.03
N GLN A 323 -8.07 -11.74 1.16
CA GLN A 323 -8.87 -12.60 0.29
C GLN A 323 -10.37 -12.32 0.46
N ARG A 324 -10.82 -12.22 1.73
CA ARG A 324 -12.23 -11.96 2.08
C ARG A 324 -12.66 -10.55 1.65
N VAL A 325 -11.80 -9.55 1.83
CA VAL A 325 -12.04 -8.17 1.36
C VAL A 325 -12.20 -8.15 -0.15
N ARG A 326 -11.32 -8.84 -0.89
CA ARG A 326 -11.37 -8.88 -2.36
C ARG A 326 -12.64 -9.53 -2.89
N VAL A 327 -13.07 -10.64 -2.30
CA VAL A 327 -14.33 -11.30 -2.69
C VAL A 327 -15.54 -10.43 -2.34
N ALA A 328 -15.58 -9.84 -1.14
CA ALA A 328 -16.66 -8.94 -0.74
C ALA A 328 -16.75 -7.69 -1.64
N ASN A 329 -15.61 -7.11 -2.01
CA ASN A 329 -15.54 -5.96 -2.92
C ASN A 329 -16.04 -6.29 -4.33
N MET A 330 -15.89 -7.52 -4.81
CA MET A 330 -16.40 -7.94 -6.13
C MET A 330 -17.91 -8.18 -6.10
N MET A 331 -18.41 -8.81 -5.05
CA MET A 331 -19.75 -9.40 -5.03
C MET A 331 -20.83 -8.49 -4.41
N ALA A 332 -20.47 -7.58 -3.51
CA ALA A 332 -21.48 -6.85 -2.73
C ALA A 332 -22.12 -5.68 -3.47
N ASN A 333 -23.46 -5.59 -3.39
CA ASN A 333 -24.27 -4.46 -3.84
C ASN A 333 -24.73 -3.52 -2.70
N GLY A 334 -24.20 -3.73 -1.49
CA GLY A 334 -24.57 -2.93 -0.32
C GLY A 334 -23.74 -3.27 0.91
N GLY A 335 -23.75 -2.40 1.91
CA GLY A 335 -22.94 -2.60 3.13
C GLY A 335 -23.30 -3.85 3.93
N ARG A 336 -24.59 -4.23 3.97
CA ARG A 336 -25.04 -5.46 4.64
C ARG A 336 -24.49 -6.71 3.95
N GLU A 337 -24.67 -6.80 2.64
CA GLU A 337 -24.19 -7.92 1.83
C GLU A 337 -22.66 -8.02 1.89
N TRP A 338 -21.96 -6.88 1.86
CA TRP A 338 -20.51 -6.84 2.04
C TRP A 338 -20.09 -7.49 3.37
N ALA A 339 -20.76 -7.13 4.47
CA ALA A 339 -20.47 -7.71 5.78
C ALA A 339 -20.78 -9.21 5.86
N GLU A 340 -21.88 -9.66 5.26
CA GLU A 340 -22.27 -11.08 5.20
C GLU A 340 -21.24 -11.91 4.42
N ILE A 341 -20.74 -11.39 3.29
CA ILE A 341 -19.71 -12.04 2.47
C ILE A 341 -18.35 -12.04 3.17
N PHE A 342 -17.91 -10.88 3.67
CA PHE A 342 -16.62 -10.71 4.36
C PHE A 342 -16.50 -11.60 5.61
N SER A 343 -17.61 -11.88 6.30
CA SER A 343 -17.63 -12.66 7.54
C SER A 343 -17.39 -14.17 7.32
N LYS A 344 -17.54 -14.67 6.09
CA LYS A 344 -17.35 -16.09 5.78
C LYS A 344 -15.89 -16.50 5.98
N TYR A 345 -15.68 -17.64 6.67
CA TYR A 345 -14.36 -18.23 6.93
C TYR A 345 -13.36 -17.28 7.59
N ASN A 346 -13.83 -16.46 8.54
CA ASN A 346 -13.01 -15.46 9.23
C ASN A 346 -11.72 -16.06 9.83
N SER A 347 -10.58 -15.44 9.51
CA SER A 347 -9.23 -15.80 9.99
C SER A 347 -8.87 -15.25 11.38
N GLY A 348 -9.73 -14.42 11.98
CA GLY A 348 -9.50 -13.82 13.31
C GLY A 348 -9.36 -12.29 13.30
N TYR A 349 -9.34 -11.68 12.12
CA TYR A 349 -9.28 -10.23 11.94
C TYR A 349 -10.67 -9.57 12.03
N TRP A 350 -10.76 -8.41 12.69
CA TRP A 350 -11.99 -7.60 12.79
C TRP A 350 -11.71 -6.10 12.54
N PRO A 351 -12.30 -5.49 11.49
CA PRO A 351 -12.11 -4.07 11.20
C PRO A 351 -12.93 -3.18 12.14
N SER A 352 -12.43 -1.97 12.44
CA SER A 352 -13.19 -0.91 13.12
C SER A 352 -12.59 0.45 12.79
N TYR A 353 -12.93 1.47 13.56
CA TYR A 353 -12.36 2.81 13.53
C TYR A 353 -11.65 3.08 14.87
N ASN A 354 -10.32 3.10 14.87
CA ASN A 354 -9.40 3.35 15.99
C ASN A 354 -9.45 2.31 17.13
N ILE A 355 -10.61 2.08 17.75
CA ILE A 355 -10.88 1.13 18.86
C ILE A 355 -12.20 0.40 18.54
N PRO A 356 -12.43 -0.86 18.97
CA PRO A 356 -13.67 -1.55 18.66
C PRO A 356 -14.89 -0.80 19.21
N PHE A 357 -15.84 -0.46 18.35
CA PHE A 357 -17.09 0.20 18.73
C PHE A 357 -18.06 -0.74 19.44
N HIS A 358 -18.29 -1.92 18.87
CA HIS A 358 -19.22 -2.88 19.43
C HIS A 358 -18.70 -3.38 20.78
N GLU A 359 -19.43 -3.10 21.85
CA GLU A 359 -19.04 -3.40 23.23
C GLU A 359 -18.61 -4.87 23.40
N LYS A 360 -19.34 -5.80 22.78
CA LYS A 360 -18.99 -7.23 22.81
C LYS A 360 -17.60 -7.51 22.24
N ILE A 361 -17.25 -6.88 21.12
CA ILE A 361 -15.92 -7.01 20.50
C ILE A 361 -14.86 -6.32 21.36
N TYR A 362 -15.14 -5.12 21.87
CA TYR A 362 -14.25 -4.39 22.78
C TYR A 362 -13.88 -5.23 24.02
N ASN A 363 -14.90 -5.82 24.65
CA ASN A 363 -14.74 -6.68 25.82
C ASN A 363 -13.98 -7.96 25.50
N TRP A 364 -14.38 -8.69 24.46
CA TRP A 364 -13.72 -9.95 24.08
C TRP A 364 -12.28 -9.78 23.61
N SER A 365 -11.96 -8.67 22.95
CA SER A 365 -10.60 -8.35 22.52
C SER A 365 -9.67 -7.92 23.66
N GLY A 366 -10.20 -7.72 24.88
CA GLY A 366 -9.39 -7.49 26.09
C GLY A 366 -9.08 -6.01 26.40
N TYR A 367 -9.75 -5.07 25.75
CA TYR A 367 -9.55 -3.63 26.01
C TYR A 367 -9.88 -3.17 27.44
N PRO A 368 -10.93 -3.70 28.13
CA PRO A 368 -11.20 -3.30 29.52
C PRO A 368 -10.01 -3.50 30.47
N MET A 369 -9.26 -4.61 30.29
CA MET A 369 -8.05 -4.87 31.08
C MET A 369 -6.94 -3.86 30.80
N LEU A 370 -6.81 -3.39 29.56
CA LEU A 370 -5.85 -2.34 29.21
C LEU A 370 -6.25 -1.00 29.79
N VAL A 371 -7.54 -0.65 29.78
CA VAL A 371 -8.01 0.57 30.45
C VAL A 371 -7.68 0.55 31.93
N GLN A 372 -7.90 -0.58 32.61
CA GLN A 372 -7.56 -0.72 34.03
C GLN A 372 -6.05 -0.57 34.30
N LYS A 373 -5.19 -1.04 33.39
CA LYS A 373 -3.73 -1.07 33.58
C LYS A 373 -2.99 0.16 33.07
N LEU A 374 -3.43 0.71 31.94
CA LEU A 374 -2.73 1.74 31.16
C LEU A 374 -3.54 3.04 31.03
N GLY A 375 -4.79 3.05 31.51
CA GLY A 375 -5.64 4.23 31.53
C GLY A 375 -6.51 4.42 30.29
N LEU A 376 -7.13 5.59 30.21
CA LEU A 376 -8.22 5.90 29.29
C LEU A 376 -7.83 6.01 27.81
N ASP A 377 -6.56 5.89 27.46
CA ASP A 377 -6.10 5.92 26.07
C ASP A 377 -6.57 4.71 25.27
N PHE A 378 -6.92 3.62 25.95
CA PHE A 378 -7.51 2.41 25.39
C PHE A 378 -9.04 2.41 25.46
N SER A 379 -9.66 3.46 26.02
CA SER A 379 -11.11 3.59 26.01
C SER A 379 -11.59 4.12 24.66
N TYR A 380 -12.70 3.59 24.18
CA TYR A 380 -13.29 4.00 22.91
C TYR A 380 -13.61 5.51 22.89
N ASP A 381 -14.22 6.05 23.96
CA ASP A 381 -14.67 7.44 23.99
C ASP A 381 -13.60 8.47 24.36
N LEU A 382 -12.64 8.11 25.21
CA LEU A 382 -11.71 9.06 25.83
C LEU A 382 -10.26 8.93 25.34
N ALA A 383 -10.02 8.02 24.39
CA ALA A 383 -8.77 8.00 23.64
C ALA A 383 -8.48 9.37 23.01
N PRO A 384 -7.21 9.81 22.91
CA PRO A 384 -6.83 11.11 22.35
C PRO A 384 -7.48 11.42 21.00
N ARG A 385 -7.42 10.47 20.06
CA ARG A 385 -8.07 10.58 18.74
C ARG A 385 -9.58 10.78 18.81
N ALA A 386 -10.26 10.04 19.68
CA ALA A 386 -11.71 10.18 19.88
C ALA A 386 -12.07 11.57 20.41
N LYS A 387 -11.30 12.10 21.37
CA LYS A 387 -11.49 13.45 21.91
C LYS A 387 -11.21 14.55 20.86
N ILE A 388 -10.15 14.40 20.07
CA ILE A 388 -9.82 15.35 18.99
C ILE A 388 -10.91 15.35 17.93
N PHE A 389 -11.33 14.17 17.43
CA PHE A 389 -12.44 14.10 16.47
C PHE A 389 -13.73 14.69 17.05
N ARG A 390 -14.09 14.36 18.29
CA ARG A 390 -15.29 14.92 18.94
C ARG A 390 -15.26 16.44 19.00
N ARG A 391 -14.11 17.04 19.31
CA ARG A 391 -13.92 18.49 19.37
C ARG A 391 -13.92 19.15 17.99
N ASP A 392 -13.26 18.54 17.01
CA ASP A 392 -12.87 19.23 15.77
C ASP A 392 -13.63 18.80 14.52
N GLN A 393 -14.35 17.67 14.52
CA GLN A 393 -15.09 17.21 13.33
C GLN A 393 -16.09 18.25 12.80
N GLY A 394 -16.62 19.12 13.68
CA GLY A 394 -17.52 20.21 13.30
C GLY A 394 -16.86 21.29 12.43
N LYS A 395 -15.52 21.37 12.43
CA LYS A 395 -14.72 22.33 11.64
C LYS A 395 -14.50 21.88 10.19
N VAL A 396 -14.92 20.66 9.84
CA VAL A 396 -14.88 20.17 8.46
C VAL A 396 -16.10 20.70 7.71
N THR A 397 -15.85 21.64 6.80
CA THR A 397 -16.87 22.31 5.98
C THR A 397 -16.67 22.10 4.48
N ASP A 398 -15.50 21.60 4.08
CA ASP A 398 -15.10 21.38 2.69
C ASP A 398 -13.98 20.33 2.61
N VAL A 399 -13.45 20.11 1.40
CA VAL A 399 -12.39 19.12 1.19
C VAL A 399 -11.04 19.55 1.79
N GLU A 400 -10.74 20.85 1.88
CA GLU A 400 -9.48 21.33 2.43
C GLU A 400 -9.45 21.19 3.95
N SER A 401 -10.55 21.52 4.63
CA SER A 401 -10.73 21.25 6.06
C SER A 401 -10.78 19.75 6.37
N MET A 402 -11.28 18.91 5.46
CA MET A 402 -11.17 17.44 5.57
C MET A 402 -9.71 16.96 5.46
N LYS A 403 -8.95 17.46 4.49
CA LYS A 403 -7.50 17.19 4.39
C LYS A 403 -6.77 17.62 5.66
N TYR A 404 -7.12 18.81 6.18
CA TYR A 404 -6.50 19.39 7.37
C TYR A 404 -6.69 18.52 8.61
N ILE A 405 -7.93 18.09 8.92
CA ILE A 405 -8.17 17.27 10.12
C ILE A 405 -7.49 15.90 10.02
N MET A 406 -7.42 15.31 8.83
CA MET A 406 -6.79 14.01 8.61
C MET A 406 -5.26 14.07 8.60
N ARG A 407 -4.68 15.26 8.44
CA ARG A 407 -3.25 15.56 8.61
C ARG A 407 -2.91 16.14 9.98
N TYR A 408 -3.89 16.30 10.87
CA TYR A 408 -3.71 16.97 12.15
C TYR A 408 -2.79 16.19 13.09
N ASN A 409 -1.81 16.90 13.66
CA ASN A 409 -0.94 16.39 14.72
C ASN A 409 -0.89 17.36 15.91
N ASN A 410 -0.19 18.50 15.76
CA ASN A 410 -0.11 19.61 16.73
C ASN A 410 0.18 19.20 18.18
N TYR A 411 0.93 18.12 18.38
CA TYR A 411 1.08 17.46 19.69
C TYR A 411 1.69 18.32 20.80
N GLU A 412 2.49 19.32 20.43
CA GLU A 412 3.14 20.24 21.38
C GLU A 412 2.14 21.20 22.04
N LYS A 413 1.03 21.51 21.36
CA LYS A 413 0.04 22.51 21.79
C LYS A 413 -1.31 21.89 22.13
N ASP A 414 -1.66 20.75 21.55
CA ASP A 414 -2.95 20.11 21.79
C ASP A 414 -2.97 19.45 23.18
N PRO A 415 -3.87 19.88 24.09
CA PRO A 415 -3.95 19.31 25.43
C PRO A 415 -4.32 17.82 25.43
N TYR A 416 -5.01 17.32 24.39
CA TYR A 416 -5.33 15.89 24.30
C TYR A 416 -4.13 15.03 23.89
N SER A 417 -3.11 15.64 23.29
CA SER A 417 -1.88 14.95 22.92
C SER A 417 -0.92 14.75 24.09
N ARG A 418 -0.97 15.64 25.09
CA ARG A 418 -0.10 15.59 26.28
C ARG A 418 1.39 15.48 25.93
N GLY A 419 1.82 16.19 24.88
CA GLY A 419 3.21 16.20 24.42
C GLY A 419 3.68 14.92 23.71
N ASP A 420 2.80 13.93 23.49
CA ASP A 420 3.11 12.72 22.72
C ASP A 420 2.70 12.90 21.24
N PRO A 421 3.65 12.80 20.29
CA PRO A 421 3.40 13.04 18.86
C PRO A 421 2.51 11.99 18.19
N CYS A 422 2.12 10.93 18.90
CA CYS A 422 1.20 9.91 18.44
C CYS A 422 -0.16 9.89 19.16
N ASN A 423 -0.35 10.74 20.17
CA ASN A 423 -1.68 11.01 20.75
C ASN A 423 -2.47 12.01 19.89
N THR A 424 -2.64 11.73 18.60
CA THR A 424 -3.28 12.66 17.64
C THR A 424 -3.88 11.94 16.42
N ILE A 425 -4.44 12.65 15.44
CA ILE A 425 -5.08 12.06 14.23
C ILE A 425 -4.05 11.52 13.24
N CYS A 426 -2.90 12.16 13.14
CA CYS A 426 -1.81 11.74 12.28
C CYS A 426 -0.48 11.67 13.05
N CYS A 427 -0.25 10.53 13.68
CA CYS A 427 0.91 10.22 14.52
C CYS A 427 2.27 10.45 13.83
N ARG A 428 3.25 10.96 14.58
CA ARG A 428 4.64 11.21 14.17
C ARG A 428 5.61 10.60 15.19
N GLU A 429 5.68 9.27 15.27
CA GLU A 429 6.50 8.63 16.31
C GLU A 429 7.99 8.92 16.14
N ASP A 430 8.41 9.21 14.92
CA ASP A 430 9.77 9.64 14.66
C ASP A 430 10.13 10.90 15.45
N LEU A 431 9.16 11.71 15.88
CA LEU A 431 9.37 12.89 16.72
C LEU A 431 9.28 12.60 18.23
N ASN A 432 9.07 11.35 18.65
CA ASN A 432 9.10 10.98 20.06
C ASN A 432 10.50 11.29 20.64
N SER A 433 10.54 12.03 21.75
CA SER A 433 11.80 12.48 22.36
C SER A 433 12.55 11.38 23.10
N GLN A 434 11.85 10.34 23.58
CA GLN A 434 12.45 9.25 24.35
C GLN A 434 12.87 8.10 23.44
N ASN A 435 11.93 7.62 22.62
CA ASN A 435 12.12 6.42 21.80
C ASN A 435 11.64 6.66 20.36
N PRO A 436 12.33 7.53 19.59
CA PRO A 436 11.93 7.80 18.21
C PRO A 436 11.96 6.53 17.36
N SER A 437 10.93 6.32 16.55
CA SER A 437 10.81 5.17 15.65
C SER A 437 10.31 5.63 14.29
N PRO A 438 10.80 5.05 13.16
CA PRO A 438 10.34 5.42 11.83
C PRO A 438 8.97 4.79 11.56
N GLY A 439 7.93 5.33 12.20
CA GLY A 439 6.57 4.84 12.09
C GLY A 439 5.55 5.88 12.54
N GLY A 440 4.30 5.60 12.23
CA GLY A 440 3.19 6.50 12.46
C GLY A 440 2.38 6.69 11.19
N CYS A 441 1.75 7.84 11.09
CA CYS A 441 0.87 8.20 10.00
C CYS A 441 1.66 8.57 8.74
N TYR A 442 1.41 7.93 7.61
CA TYR A 442 2.22 8.13 6.39
C TYR A 442 1.42 8.41 5.11
N ASP A 443 0.10 8.56 5.19
CA ASP A 443 -0.68 9.03 4.05
C ASP A 443 -2.01 9.66 4.46
N THR A 444 -2.68 10.30 3.52
CA THR A 444 -4.11 10.59 3.63
C THR A 444 -4.76 10.48 2.26
N LYS A 445 -5.91 9.81 2.21
CA LYS A 445 -6.79 9.74 1.03
C LYS A 445 -8.12 10.39 1.39
N VAL A 446 -8.64 11.23 0.50
CA VAL A 446 -9.93 11.92 0.67
C VAL A 446 -10.73 11.84 -0.63
N ALA A 447 -11.98 11.45 -0.53
CA ALA A 447 -12.96 11.60 -1.60
C ALA A 447 -14.27 12.16 -1.04
N ASP A 448 -15.06 12.74 -1.92
CA ASP A 448 -16.47 13.02 -1.68
C ASP A 448 -17.33 12.21 -2.66
N ILE A 449 -18.65 12.36 -2.59
CA ILE A 449 -19.55 11.60 -3.47
C ILE A 449 -19.31 11.91 -4.96
N TYR A 450 -18.95 13.15 -5.31
CA TYR A 450 -18.73 13.58 -6.68
C TYR A 450 -17.42 13.03 -7.25
N LEU A 451 -16.35 13.05 -6.46
CA LEU A 451 -15.06 12.44 -6.81
C LEU A 451 -15.19 10.92 -6.90
N ALA A 452 -15.86 10.29 -5.93
CA ALA A 452 -16.09 8.85 -5.91
C ALA A 452 -16.84 8.35 -7.15
N SER A 453 -17.86 9.09 -7.62
CA SER A 453 -18.60 8.75 -8.85
C SER A 453 -17.72 8.67 -10.11
N LYS A 454 -16.52 9.29 -10.06
CA LYS A 454 -15.52 9.32 -11.12
C LYS A 454 -14.27 8.53 -10.76
N TYR A 455 -14.33 7.66 -9.74
CA TYR A 455 -13.18 6.88 -9.25
C TYR A 455 -11.97 7.76 -8.89
N THR A 456 -12.26 8.95 -8.36
CA THR A 456 -11.26 9.98 -8.08
C THR A 456 -11.10 10.18 -6.57
N ALA A 457 -9.88 10.45 -6.13
CA ALA A 457 -9.56 10.87 -4.77
C ALA A 457 -8.38 11.83 -4.76
N TYR A 458 -8.28 12.66 -3.72
CA TYR A 458 -7.03 13.32 -3.37
C TYR A 458 -6.20 12.42 -2.48
N ALA A 459 -4.91 12.26 -2.76
CA ALA A 459 -4.01 11.45 -1.96
C ALA A 459 -2.65 12.15 -1.74
N ILE A 460 -2.17 12.12 -0.50
CA ILE A 460 -0.82 12.57 -0.10
C ILE A 460 -0.06 11.37 0.47
N SER A 461 1.22 11.26 0.12
CA SER A 461 2.13 10.25 0.64
C SER A 461 3.19 10.92 1.52
N GLY A 462 3.45 10.34 2.69
CA GLY A 462 4.42 10.81 3.66
C GLY A 462 3.83 11.19 5.03
N PRO A 463 4.68 11.31 6.05
CA PRO A 463 4.30 11.82 7.36
C PRO A 463 3.87 13.27 7.30
N THR A 464 2.98 13.69 8.20
CA THR A 464 2.45 15.06 8.18
C THR A 464 3.52 16.09 8.54
N VAL A 465 3.60 17.16 7.74
CA VAL A 465 4.39 18.38 8.00
C VAL A 465 3.49 19.56 8.44
N GLN A 466 2.19 19.31 8.56
CA GLN A 466 1.20 20.34 8.90
C GLN A 466 1.52 21.00 10.24
N GLY A 467 1.33 22.33 10.31
CA GLY A 467 1.58 23.10 11.52
C GLY A 467 3.07 23.38 11.79
N GLY A 468 3.93 23.22 10.78
CA GLY A 468 5.37 23.47 10.89
C GLY A 468 6.16 22.29 11.45
N LEU A 469 5.59 21.08 11.47
CA LEU A 469 6.33 19.88 11.85
C LEU A 469 7.46 19.61 10.85
N PRO A 470 8.64 19.15 11.31
CA PRO A 470 9.77 18.93 10.44
C PRO A 470 9.49 17.82 9.41
N VAL A 471 10.01 18.03 8.21
CA VAL A 471 10.04 17.03 7.13
C VAL A 471 10.71 15.76 7.66
N PHE A 472 10.13 14.60 7.33
CA PHE A 472 10.76 13.32 7.65
C PHE A 472 11.90 13.04 6.66
N HIS A 473 13.08 12.69 7.20
CA HIS A 473 14.28 12.31 6.46
C HIS A 473 14.76 10.93 6.91
N TRP A 474 15.03 10.04 5.94
CA TRP A 474 15.57 8.72 6.23
C TRP A 474 16.97 8.74 6.84
N ASN A 475 17.76 9.81 6.67
CA ASN A 475 19.09 9.90 7.27
C ASN A 475 19.06 9.66 8.79
N ARG A 476 17.98 10.07 9.45
CA ARG A 476 17.79 9.94 10.90
C ARG A 476 17.56 8.49 11.32
N PHE A 477 17.08 7.65 10.40
CA PHE A 477 16.78 6.23 10.60
C PHE A 477 17.48 5.35 9.56
N ASN A 478 18.73 5.70 9.21
CA ASN A 478 19.49 5.15 8.09
C ASN A 478 19.73 3.62 8.11
N LYS A 479 19.52 2.97 9.27
CA LYS A 479 19.62 1.51 9.40
C LYS A 479 18.37 0.75 8.95
N THR A 480 17.25 1.45 8.79
CA THR A 480 15.98 0.85 8.32
C THR A 480 16.03 0.73 6.81
N LEU A 481 15.78 -0.44 6.25
CA LEU A 481 15.71 -0.61 4.80
C LEU A 481 14.51 0.16 4.21
N HIS A 482 14.78 0.92 3.16
CA HIS A 482 13.82 1.81 2.48
C HIS A 482 14.12 1.91 0.98
N GLU A 483 14.47 0.79 0.37
CA GLU A 483 14.76 0.66 -1.07
C GLU A 483 13.60 1.24 -1.91
N GLY A 484 13.94 1.89 -3.01
CA GLY A 484 12.97 2.54 -3.91
C GLY A 484 12.34 3.84 -3.39
N MET A 485 12.44 4.15 -2.10
CA MET A 485 11.80 5.33 -1.48
C MET A 485 12.61 6.62 -1.64
N PRO A 486 11.97 7.82 -1.67
CA PRO A 486 12.68 9.10 -1.58
C PRO A 486 13.34 9.27 -0.20
N GLU A 487 14.39 10.10 -0.12
CA GLU A 487 15.10 10.38 1.15
C GLU A 487 14.26 11.26 2.09
N ALA A 488 13.59 12.26 1.54
CA ALA A 488 12.76 13.22 2.26
C ALA A 488 11.29 13.10 1.83
N TYR A 489 10.37 13.30 2.77
CA TYR A 489 8.93 13.26 2.53
C TYR A 489 8.30 14.62 2.79
N ASN A 490 8.18 15.42 1.73
CA ASN A 490 7.55 16.74 1.74
C ASN A 490 6.67 16.91 0.48
N PHE A 491 5.76 15.96 0.27
CA PHE A 491 4.86 15.94 -0.89
C PHE A 491 3.53 16.60 -0.57
N ASP A 492 2.82 17.01 -1.63
CA ASP A 492 1.47 17.55 -1.54
C ASP A 492 0.40 16.52 -1.92
N PHE A 493 -0.87 16.85 -1.68
CA PHE A 493 -1.99 16.09 -2.22
C PHE A 493 -2.00 16.16 -3.75
N ILE A 494 -2.10 14.99 -4.39
CA ILE A 494 -2.32 14.87 -5.83
C ILE A 494 -3.70 14.26 -6.14
N THR A 495 -4.21 14.53 -7.33
CA THR A 495 -5.47 13.94 -7.80
C THR A 495 -5.22 12.58 -8.43
N MET A 496 -5.78 11.54 -7.84
CA MET A 496 -5.75 10.17 -8.33
C MET A 496 -7.01 9.90 -9.14
N LYS A 497 -6.87 9.57 -10.43
CA LYS A 497 -8.01 9.25 -11.30
C LYS A 497 -7.58 8.31 -12.43
N PRO A 498 -8.45 7.36 -12.84
CA PRO A 498 -8.19 6.56 -14.03
C PRO A 498 -8.21 7.46 -15.28
N ILE A 499 -7.28 7.23 -16.21
CA ILE A 499 -7.13 7.98 -17.46
C ILE A 499 -7.32 7.11 -18.71
N LEU A 500 -7.33 5.78 -18.59
CA LEU A 500 -7.63 4.90 -19.72
C LEU A 500 -9.14 4.91 -20.01
N LYS A 501 -9.51 5.69 -21.03
CA LYS A 501 -10.90 5.84 -21.48
C LYS A 501 -11.53 4.48 -21.85
N PRO A 502 -12.80 4.22 -21.45
CA PRO A 502 -13.57 3.10 -21.97
C PRO A 502 -13.66 3.16 -23.49
N TYR A 503 -13.67 2.01 -24.15
CA TYR A 503 -13.94 1.94 -25.58
C TYR A 503 -15.41 2.33 -25.82
N VAL A 504 -15.65 3.56 -26.28
CA VAL A 504 -16.94 3.95 -26.83
C VAL A 504 -17.00 3.35 -28.23
N LYS A 505 -17.62 2.17 -28.35
CA LYS A 505 -17.98 1.62 -29.66
C LYS A 505 -18.91 2.65 -30.30
N GLY A 506 -18.42 3.38 -31.29
CA GLY A 506 -19.19 4.41 -31.98
C GLY A 506 -20.53 3.82 -32.38
N ARG A 507 -21.61 4.49 -31.99
CA ARG A 507 -22.92 4.29 -32.62
C ARG A 507 -22.69 4.60 -34.10
N ARG A 508 -22.52 3.55 -34.91
CA ARG A 508 -22.67 3.64 -36.36
C ARG A 508 -24.14 3.64 -36.67
#